data_AF-A0A958JU57-F1
#
_entry.id   AF-A0A958JU57-F1
#
_cell.length_a   1.000
_cell.length_b   1.000
_cell.length_c   1.000
_cell.angle_alpha   90.00
_cell.angle_beta   90.00
_cell.angle_gamma   90.00
#
_symmetry.space_group_name_H-M   'P 1'
#
loop_
_entity.id
_entity.type
_entity.pdbx_description
1 polymer ?
#
loop_
_entity_poly.entity_id
_entity_poly.type
_entity_poly.pdbx_seq_one_letter_code
_entity_poly.pdbx_strand_id
1 'polypeptide(L)'
;MSEITPTTVVLVVVALVFLFNAIVILPESHAGAVFRLGRFLRVVKSGVNFRIPFIDLVKKVDLNKEIPEWKRLSPKAFDSAVETVVSGTSRTLSAHTGKNSSSAPDVKVSAEAEKISNWLLATASAELGVDLKQDPLAGKRIAEASQAALEDLQTAESCEISLPFIYADQKGPKHFSYILQSSKVQEIVSG
;
A
#
# COMPACT_ATOMS: atom_id res chain seq x y z
N MET A 1 -56.53 -8.06 -24.96
CA MET A 1 -55.84 -8.99 -24.04
C MET A 1 -54.62 -9.48 -24.79
N SER A 2 -53.40 -9.09 -24.39
CA SER A 2 -52.18 -9.56 -25.06
C SER A 2 -52.07 -11.07 -24.88
N GLU A 3 -51.99 -11.82 -25.98
CA GLU A 3 -51.77 -13.26 -25.91
C GLU A 3 -50.40 -13.54 -25.28
N ILE A 4 -50.40 -14.29 -24.19
CA ILE A 4 -49.16 -14.70 -23.52
C ILE A 4 -48.53 -15.78 -24.38
N THR A 5 -47.64 -15.39 -25.29
CA THR A 5 -46.91 -16.36 -26.12
C THR A 5 -46.00 -17.22 -25.25
N PRO A 6 -45.79 -18.51 -25.59
CA PRO A 6 -44.88 -19.38 -24.85
C PRO A 6 -43.47 -18.78 -24.68
N THR A 7 -42.99 -18.04 -25.67
CA THR A 7 -41.71 -17.32 -25.62
C THR A 7 -41.67 -16.26 -24.53
N THR A 8 -42.76 -15.50 -24.35
CA THR A 8 -42.88 -14.51 -23.26
C THR A 8 -42.82 -15.19 -21.90
N VAL A 9 -43.48 -16.34 -21.73
CA VAL A 9 -43.43 -17.10 -20.48
C VAL A 9 -42.00 -17.54 -20.16
N VAL A 10 -41.29 -18.09 -21.14
CA VAL A 10 -39.89 -18.51 -20.97
C VAL A 10 -39.00 -17.33 -20.59
N LEU A 11 -39.12 -16.18 -21.27
CA LEU A 11 -38.36 -14.98 -20.96
C LEU A 11 -38.63 -14.46 -19.54
N VAL A 12 -39.89 -14.46 -19.10
CA VAL A 12 -40.28 -14.03 -17.75
C VAL A 12 -39.73 -14.98 -16.69
N VAL A 13 -39.80 -16.30 -16.92
CA VAL A 13 -39.24 -17.29 -15.99
C VAL A 13 -37.72 -17.15 -15.89
N VAL A 14 -37.02 -16.99 -17.02
CA VAL A 14 -35.57 -16.73 -17.02
C VAL A 14 -35.26 -15.43 -16.28
N ALA A 15 -35.97 -14.34 -16.57
CA ALA A 15 -35.78 -13.07 -15.89
C ALA A 15 -35.98 -13.20 -14.37
N LEU A 16 -37.01 -13.92 -13.92
CA LEU A 16 -37.26 -14.20 -12.50
C LEU A 16 -36.12 -15.01 -11.87
N VAL A 17 -35.67 -16.09 -12.52
CA VAL A 17 -34.54 -16.91 -12.01
C VAL A 17 -33.27 -16.08 -11.88
N PHE A 18 -33.01 -15.17 -12.82
CA PHE A 18 -31.89 -14.25 -12.74
C PHE A 18 -32.03 -13.27 -11.57
N LEU A 19 -33.23 -12.72 -11.37
CA LEU A 19 -33.51 -11.74 -10.31
C LEU A 19 -33.40 -12.34 -8.91
N PHE A 20 -33.90 -13.57 -8.72
CA PHE A 20 -33.76 -14.30 -7.46
C PHE A 20 -32.31 -14.69 -7.15
N ASN A 21 -31.54 -15.14 -8.15
CA ASN A 21 -30.14 -15.56 -7.94
C ASN A 21 -29.14 -14.40 -7.83
N ALA A 22 -29.57 -13.18 -8.16
CA ALA A 22 -28.74 -11.99 -8.11
C ALA A 22 -28.58 -11.42 -6.68
N ILE A 23 -29.44 -11.81 -5.74
CA ILE A 23 -29.39 -11.30 -4.37
C ILE A 23 -28.50 -12.22 -3.52
N VAL A 24 -27.46 -11.65 -2.90
CA VAL A 24 -26.61 -12.33 -1.91
C VAL A 24 -26.71 -11.58 -0.58
N ILE A 25 -27.09 -12.30 0.46
CA ILE A 25 -27.15 -11.77 1.82
C ILE A 25 -25.88 -12.20 2.56
N LEU A 26 -25.13 -11.22 3.08
CA LEU A 26 -23.93 -11.46 3.87
C LEU A 26 -24.17 -11.10 5.34
N PRO A 27 -23.91 -12.04 6.28
CA PRO A 27 -23.94 -11.77 7.72
C PRO A 27 -22.93 -10.70 8.14
N GLU A 28 -23.16 -10.07 9.28
CA GLU A 28 -22.27 -9.02 9.83
C GLU A 28 -20.83 -9.49 10.11
N SER A 29 -20.65 -10.77 10.41
CA SER A 29 -19.32 -11.35 10.65
C SER A 29 -18.55 -11.70 9.38
N HIS A 30 -19.18 -11.60 8.21
CA HIS A 30 -18.61 -12.04 6.94
C HIS A 30 -18.44 -10.87 5.95
N ALA A 31 -17.35 -10.90 5.19
CA ALA A 31 -17.20 -10.10 3.97
C ALA A 31 -17.22 -11.01 2.75
N GLY A 32 -17.65 -10.46 1.61
CA GLY A 32 -17.62 -11.18 0.34
C GLY A 32 -16.61 -10.54 -0.60
N ALA A 33 -15.68 -11.32 -1.14
CA ALA A 33 -14.89 -10.88 -2.28
C ALA A 33 -15.64 -11.23 -3.56
N VAL A 34 -15.92 -10.23 -4.38
CA VAL A 34 -16.58 -10.40 -5.68
C VAL A 34 -15.52 -10.54 -6.76
N PHE A 35 -15.51 -11.67 -7.43
CA PHE A 35 -14.69 -11.93 -8.61
C PHE A 35 -15.57 -11.90 -9.84
N ARG A 36 -15.12 -11.18 -10.86
CA ARG A 36 -15.75 -11.14 -12.17
C ARG A 36 -14.76 -11.68 -13.19
N LEU A 37 -15.12 -12.74 -13.92
CA LEU A 37 -14.26 -13.34 -14.94
C LEU A 37 -12.84 -13.67 -14.41
N GLY A 38 -12.76 -14.18 -13.18
CA GLY A 38 -11.49 -14.56 -12.55
C GLY A 38 -10.66 -13.39 -12.00
N ARG A 39 -11.10 -12.13 -12.15
CA ARG A 39 -10.43 -10.96 -11.58
C ARG A 39 -11.19 -10.48 -10.34
N PHE A 40 -10.46 -10.11 -9.29
CA PHE A 40 -11.04 -9.44 -8.14
C PHE A 40 -11.58 -8.07 -8.56
N LEU A 41 -12.81 -7.76 -8.14
CA LEU A 41 -13.47 -6.49 -8.48
C LEU A 41 -13.56 -5.58 -7.27
N ARG A 42 -14.15 -6.09 -6.19
CA ARG A 42 -14.40 -5.33 -4.96
C ARG A 42 -14.78 -6.26 -3.80
N VAL A 43 -14.65 -5.75 -2.59
CA VAL A 43 -15.27 -6.36 -1.41
C VAL A 43 -16.69 -5.83 -1.23
N VAL A 44 -17.62 -6.74 -0.98
CA VAL A 44 -18.97 -6.42 -0.52
C VAL A 44 -19.02 -6.54 0.99
N LYS A 45 -19.47 -5.46 1.63
CA LYS A 45 -19.70 -5.38 3.08
C LYS A 45 -20.95 -6.15 3.46
N SER A 46 -21.08 -6.47 4.75
CA SER A 46 -22.26 -7.14 5.30
C SER A 46 -23.55 -6.39 4.97
N GLY A 47 -24.60 -7.13 4.67
CA GLY A 47 -25.87 -6.59 4.17
C GLY A 47 -26.34 -7.25 2.87
N VAL A 48 -27.36 -6.64 2.26
CA VAL A 48 -27.93 -7.10 1.00
C VAL A 48 -27.09 -6.59 -0.15
N ASN A 49 -26.43 -7.51 -0.86
CA ASN A 49 -25.59 -7.18 -2.01
C ASN A 49 -26.13 -7.81 -3.28
N PHE A 50 -26.01 -7.08 -4.38
CA PHE A 50 -26.40 -7.56 -5.70
C PHE A 50 -25.16 -8.09 -6.42
N ARG A 51 -25.22 -9.36 -6.85
CA ARG A 51 -24.25 -9.99 -7.75
C ARG A 51 -24.88 -10.16 -9.12
N ILE A 52 -24.09 -10.05 -10.18
CA ILE A 52 -24.55 -10.46 -11.50
C ILE A 52 -24.53 -11.99 -11.57
N PRO A 53 -25.70 -12.65 -11.75
CA PRO A 53 -25.74 -14.10 -11.86
C PRO A 53 -24.85 -14.56 -13.04
N PHE A 54 -24.20 -15.71 -12.88
CA PHE A 54 -23.23 -16.33 -13.81
C PHE A 54 -21.87 -15.64 -13.97
N ILE A 55 -21.79 -14.31 -13.91
CA ILE A 55 -20.53 -13.57 -14.14
C ILE A 55 -19.79 -13.27 -12.83
N ASP A 56 -20.53 -13.07 -11.74
CA ASP A 56 -19.97 -12.71 -10.44
C ASP A 56 -19.92 -13.91 -9.50
N LEU A 57 -18.71 -14.27 -9.08
CA LEU A 57 -18.42 -15.27 -8.06
C LEU A 57 -18.12 -14.56 -6.73
N VAL A 58 -18.93 -14.83 -5.70
CA VAL A 58 -18.74 -14.25 -4.37
C VAL A 58 -18.20 -15.31 -3.44
N LYS A 59 -16.97 -15.11 -2.95
CA LYS A 59 -16.37 -15.97 -1.90
C LYS A 59 -16.52 -15.28 -0.55
N LYS A 60 -17.06 -16.00 0.43
CA LYS A 60 -17.29 -15.51 1.79
C LYS A 60 -16.04 -15.69 2.64
N VAL A 61 -15.73 -14.68 3.45
CA VAL A 61 -14.56 -14.59 4.34
C VAL A 61 -15.07 -14.29 5.73
N ASP A 62 -14.62 -15.08 6.70
CA ASP A 62 -14.90 -14.85 8.12
C ASP A 62 -13.96 -13.78 8.66
N LEU A 63 -14.46 -12.55 8.79
CA LEU A 63 -13.63 -11.40 9.15
C LEU A 63 -12.94 -11.56 10.50
N ASN A 64 -13.65 -12.06 11.51
CA ASN A 64 -13.12 -12.19 12.87
C ASN A 64 -12.08 -13.31 13.00
N LYS A 65 -12.12 -14.30 12.10
CA LYS A 65 -11.21 -15.46 12.14
C LYS A 65 -9.98 -15.24 11.27
N GLU A 66 -10.17 -14.65 10.10
CA GLU A 66 -9.12 -14.51 9.08
C GLU A 66 -8.42 -13.15 9.13
N ILE A 67 -9.08 -12.10 9.64
CA ILE A 67 -8.51 -10.75 9.74
C ILE A 67 -8.76 -10.17 11.15
N PRO A 68 -7.91 -10.51 12.13
CA PRO A 68 -7.98 -9.91 13.47
C PRO A 68 -7.89 -8.38 13.36
N GLU A 69 -8.70 -7.65 14.13
CA GLU A 69 -8.76 -6.18 14.13
C GLU A 69 -9.21 -5.50 12.83
N TRP A 70 -9.93 -6.18 11.93
CA TRP A 70 -10.41 -5.60 10.67
C TRP A 70 -11.15 -4.26 10.79
N LYS A 71 -11.77 -3.98 11.95
CA LYS A 71 -12.48 -2.72 12.25
C LYS A 71 -11.58 -1.48 12.29
N ARG A 72 -10.27 -1.64 12.50
CA ARG A 72 -9.30 -0.53 12.56
C ARG A 72 -8.70 -0.21 11.21
N LEU A 73 -8.95 -1.05 10.19
CA LEU A 73 -8.35 -0.92 8.88
C LEU A 73 -9.02 0.19 8.07
N SER A 74 -8.19 0.94 7.34
CA SER A 74 -8.66 1.84 6.28
C SER A 74 -9.40 1.04 5.20
N PRO A 75 -10.42 1.59 4.52
CA PRO A 75 -11.21 0.88 3.51
C PRO A 75 -10.34 0.18 2.45
N LYS A 76 -9.28 0.83 1.97
CA LYS A 76 -8.37 0.25 0.97
C LYS A 76 -7.55 -0.93 1.52
N ALA A 77 -7.11 -0.82 2.78
CA ALA A 77 -6.36 -1.87 3.45
C ALA A 77 -7.24 -3.09 3.74
N PHE A 78 -8.50 -2.85 4.11
CA PHE A 78 -9.50 -3.90 4.29
C PHE A 78 -9.75 -4.68 2.99
N ASP A 79 -9.91 -3.98 1.87
CA ASP A 79 -10.18 -4.63 0.58
C ASP A 79 -9.03 -5.56 0.15
N SER A 80 -7.80 -5.12 0.33
CA SER A 80 -6.60 -5.91 0.01
C SER A 80 -6.40 -7.10 0.94
N ALA A 81 -6.69 -6.95 2.23
CA ALA A 81 -6.62 -8.04 3.20
C ALA A 81 -7.61 -9.17 2.86
N VAL A 82 -8.85 -8.80 2.51
CA VAL A 82 -9.89 -9.75 2.07
C VAL A 82 -9.48 -10.44 0.76
N GLU A 83 -8.94 -9.72 -0.22
CA GLU A 83 -8.44 -10.31 -1.47
C GLU A 83 -7.34 -11.35 -1.21
N THR A 84 -6.38 -11.03 -0.33
CA THR A 84 -5.25 -11.90 0.01
C THR A 84 -5.72 -13.23 0.60
N VAL A 85 -6.65 -13.16 1.56
CA VAL A 85 -7.25 -14.34 2.19
C VAL A 85 -7.98 -15.21 1.17
N VAL A 86 -8.75 -14.59 0.28
CA VAL A 86 -9.65 -15.31 -0.65
C VAL A 86 -8.94 -15.93 -1.84
N SER A 87 -7.92 -15.24 -2.34
CA SER A 87 -7.08 -15.73 -3.41
C SER A 87 -6.16 -16.86 -2.93
N GLY A 88 -6.07 -17.11 -1.61
CA GLY A 88 -5.11 -18.05 -1.01
C GLY A 88 -3.67 -17.71 -1.37
N THR A 89 -3.45 -16.51 -1.90
CA THR A 89 -2.18 -16.11 -2.45
C THR A 89 -1.41 -15.49 -1.30
N SER A 90 -0.68 -16.32 -0.56
CA SER A 90 0.36 -15.88 0.39
C SER A 90 1.56 -15.24 -0.34
N ARG A 91 1.33 -14.62 -1.51
CA ARG A 91 2.30 -13.83 -2.25
C ARG A 91 1.95 -12.38 -2.00
N THR A 92 2.80 -11.76 -1.21
CA THR A 92 3.02 -10.31 -1.15
C THR A 92 2.66 -9.65 -2.49
N LEU A 93 1.49 -9.02 -2.54
CA LEU A 93 1.03 -8.27 -3.70
C LEU A 93 1.86 -6.99 -3.83
N SER A 94 2.98 -7.16 -4.53
CA SER A 94 3.61 -6.12 -5.34
C SER A 94 2.61 -5.70 -6.43
N ALA A 95 1.64 -4.87 -6.05
CA ALA A 95 0.65 -4.28 -6.94
C ALA A 95 1.09 -2.86 -7.30
N HIS A 96 1.96 -2.78 -8.30
CA HIS A 96 2.31 -1.55 -8.99
C HIS A 96 1.11 -1.13 -9.85
N THR A 97 0.39 -0.05 -9.49
CA THR A 97 -0.23 0.93 -10.42
C THR A 97 -1.02 1.98 -9.63
N GLY A 98 -0.60 3.25 -9.72
CA GLY A 98 -1.50 4.40 -9.58
C GLY A 98 -1.09 5.50 -8.61
N LYS A 99 -0.02 6.23 -8.96
CA LYS A 99 0.26 7.65 -8.64
C LYS A 99 -0.12 8.15 -7.24
N ASN A 100 0.89 8.25 -6.37
CA ASN A 100 1.20 9.46 -5.63
C ASN A 100 2.73 9.59 -5.60
N SER A 101 3.22 10.75 -6.02
CA SER A 101 4.55 11.24 -5.67
C SER A 101 4.82 11.04 -4.17
N SER A 102 6.07 10.75 -3.83
CA SER A 102 6.61 10.72 -2.46
C SER A 102 5.90 9.79 -1.47
N SER A 103 6.25 8.50 -1.50
CA SER A 103 6.16 7.69 -0.28
C SER A 103 7.29 6.67 -0.32
N ALA A 104 8.40 7.06 0.29
CA ALA A 104 9.28 6.13 1.00
C ALA A 104 8.42 5.09 1.75
N PRO A 105 8.91 3.86 1.96
CA PRO A 105 8.16 2.85 2.72
C PRO A 105 7.76 3.46 4.06
N ASP A 106 6.55 3.17 4.53
CA ASP A 106 5.87 3.70 5.72
C ASP A 106 6.63 3.48 7.06
N VAL A 107 7.88 3.91 7.12
CA VAL A 107 8.52 4.36 8.34
C VAL A 107 7.91 5.74 8.59
N LYS A 108 7.31 5.95 9.76
CA LYS A 108 6.89 7.30 10.18
C LYS A 108 8.15 8.14 10.41
N VAL A 109 8.79 8.57 9.33
CA VAL A 109 9.91 9.51 9.38
C VAL A 109 9.31 10.84 9.81
N SER A 110 9.88 11.43 10.86
CA SER A 110 9.45 12.74 11.33
C SER A 110 9.61 13.78 10.21
N ALA A 111 8.74 14.80 10.15
CA ALA A 111 8.83 15.85 9.14
C ALA A 111 10.20 16.57 9.14
N GLU A 112 10.85 16.61 10.31
CA GLU A 112 12.21 17.14 10.50
C GLU A 112 13.25 16.23 9.84
N ALA A 113 13.17 14.91 10.04
CA ALA A 113 14.06 13.95 9.41
C ALA A 113 13.91 13.89 7.88
N GLU A 114 12.74 14.20 7.32
CA GLU A 114 12.57 14.36 5.87
C GLU A 114 13.39 15.54 5.32
N LYS A 115 13.41 16.69 6.02
CA LYS A 115 14.24 17.84 5.63
C LYS A 115 15.72 17.50 5.67
N ILE A 116 16.16 16.82 6.75
CA ILE A 116 17.55 16.38 6.93
C ILE A 116 17.94 15.37 5.85
N SER A 117 17.06 14.40 5.55
CA SER A 117 17.28 13.39 4.51
C SER A 117 17.45 14.01 3.12
N ASN A 118 16.59 14.96 2.76
CA ASN A 118 16.69 15.68 1.49
C ASN A 118 18.00 16.48 1.37
N TRP A 119 18.44 17.09 2.47
CA TRP A 119 19.71 17.79 2.52
C TRP A 119 20.91 16.83 2.42
N LEU A 120 20.90 15.73 3.18
CA LEU A 120 21.94 14.70 3.12
C LEU A 120 22.02 14.04 1.74
N LEU A 121 20.89 13.81 1.07
CA LEU A 121 20.86 13.33 -0.32
C LEU A 121 21.57 14.29 -1.27
N ALA A 122 21.37 15.60 -1.11
CA ALA A 122 22.05 16.60 -1.92
C ALA A 122 23.56 16.65 -1.63
N THR A 123 23.95 16.63 -0.36
CA THR A 123 25.36 16.60 0.06
C THR A 123 26.07 15.34 -0.41
N ALA A 124 25.48 14.16 -0.20
CA ALA A 124 26.04 12.89 -0.64
C ALA A 124 26.12 12.80 -2.17
N SER A 125 25.15 13.35 -2.90
CA SER A 125 25.21 13.41 -4.36
C SER A 125 26.35 14.32 -4.85
N ALA A 126 26.60 15.43 -4.15
CA ALA A 126 27.69 16.35 -4.46
C ALA A 126 29.07 15.76 -4.14
N GLU A 127 29.24 15.12 -2.97
CA GLU A 127 30.50 14.50 -2.56
C GLU A 127 30.87 13.28 -3.42
N LEU A 128 29.88 12.44 -3.74
CA LEU A 128 30.10 11.23 -4.51
C LEU A 128 30.08 11.47 -6.02
N GLY A 129 29.58 12.63 -6.47
CA GLY A 129 29.41 12.98 -7.88
C GLY A 129 28.44 12.08 -8.63
N VAL A 130 27.43 11.53 -7.93
CA VAL A 130 26.41 10.62 -8.49
C VAL A 130 25.02 11.09 -8.07
N ASP A 131 24.01 10.88 -8.92
CA ASP A 131 22.63 11.28 -8.59
C ASP A 131 21.94 10.20 -7.74
N LEU A 132 22.02 10.33 -6.41
CA LEU A 132 21.41 9.39 -5.47
C LEU A 132 19.88 9.48 -5.44
N LYS A 133 19.27 10.50 -6.07
CA LYS A 133 17.81 10.67 -6.11
C LYS A 133 17.14 9.64 -7.02
N GLN A 134 17.86 9.13 -8.01
CA GLN A 134 17.34 8.10 -8.92
C GLN A 134 17.32 6.71 -8.28
N ASP A 135 18.05 6.50 -7.17
CA ASP A 135 18.14 5.21 -6.49
C ASP A 135 17.19 5.17 -5.29
N PRO A 136 16.06 4.42 -5.37
CA PRO A 136 15.13 4.30 -4.26
C PRO A 136 15.73 3.60 -3.03
N LEU A 137 16.77 2.78 -3.20
CA LEU A 137 17.42 2.09 -2.08
C LEU A 137 18.30 3.05 -1.29
N ALA A 138 19.13 3.85 -1.98
CA ALA A 138 19.95 4.88 -1.35
C ALA A 138 19.09 5.89 -0.57
N GLY A 139 17.97 6.33 -1.15
CA GLY A 139 17.02 7.23 -0.50
C GLY A 139 16.45 6.68 0.81
N LYS A 140 16.07 5.39 0.84
CA LYS A 140 15.59 4.73 2.07
C LYS A 140 16.66 4.69 3.16
N ARG A 141 17.88 4.31 2.79
CA ARG A 141 19.00 4.20 3.74
C ARG A 141 19.37 5.55 4.34
N ILE A 142 19.36 6.62 3.53
CA ILE A 142 19.60 7.98 4.01
C ILE A 142 18.46 8.44 4.91
N ALA A 143 17.20 8.13 4.59
CA ALA A 143 16.07 8.47 5.44
C ALA A 143 16.15 7.80 6.83
N GLU A 144 16.48 6.51 6.88
CA GLU A 144 16.67 5.79 8.15
C GLU A 144 17.84 6.35 8.96
N ALA A 145 18.98 6.62 8.31
CA ALA A 145 20.14 7.22 8.97
C ALA A 145 19.87 8.65 9.46
N SER A 146 19.06 9.43 8.74
CA SER A 146 18.65 10.78 9.14
C SER A 146 17.77 10.76 10.39
N GLN A 147 16.85 9.80 10.47
CA GLN A 147 15.98 9.60 11.63
C GLN A 147 16.80 9.18 12.86
N ALA A 148 17.74 8.26 12.69
CA ALA A 148 18.64 7.84 13.77
C ALA A 148 19.54 9.01 14.25
N ALA A 149 20.12 9.76 13.31
CA ALA A 149 20.95 10.91 13.64
C ALA A 149 20.17 12.02 14.35
N LEU A 150 18.89 12.22 14.01
CA LEU A 150 18.03 13.18 14.70
C LEU A 150 17.82 12.79 16.17
N GLU A 151 17.54 11.51 16.44
CA GLU A 151 17.38 11.00 17.81
C GLU A 151 18.67 11.15 18.62
N ASP A 152 19.81 10.80 18.03
CA ASP A 152 21.13 10.97 18.68
C ASP A 152 21.40 12.44 19.00
N LEU A 153 21.12 13.36 18.06
CA LEU A 153 21.38 14.79 18.20
C LEU A 153 20.42 15.51 19.18
N GLN A 154 19.36 14.85 19.64
CA GLN A 154 18.55 15.36 20.76
C GLN A 154 19.30 15.25 22.09
N THR A 155 20.30 14.36 22.17
CA THR A 155 21.10 14.15 23.39
C THR A 155 22.57 14.53 23.21
N ALA A 156 23.11 14.43 22.00
CA ALA A 156 24.50 14.72 21.66
C ALA A 156 24.64 15.97 20.77
N GLU A 157 25.80 16.64 20.84
CA GLU A 157 26.07 17.83 20.00
C GLU A 157 26.44 17.48 18.55
N SER A 158 26.95 16.27 18.32
CA SER A 158 27.36 15.76 17.01
C SER A 158 27.08 14.26 16.87
N CYS A 159 26.72 13.82 15.67
CA CYS A 159 26.48 12.42 15.30
C CYS A 159 27.25 12.10 14.00
N GLU A 160 27.91 10.94 13.93
CA GLU A 160 28.59 10.48 12.74
C GLU A 160 27.67 9.56 11.92
N ILE A 161 27.37 9.98 10.69
CA ILE A 161 26.53 9.23 9.75
C ILE A 161 27.45 8.47 8.81
N SER A 162 27.53 7.14 8.99
CA SER A 162 28.31 6.25 8.13
C SER A 162 27.42 5.28 7.36
N LEU A 163 27.39 5.45 6.04
CA LEU A 163 26.60 4.65 5.10
C LEU A 163 27.53 3.87 4.16
N PRO A 164 27.89 2.63 4.52
CA PRO A 164 28.72 1.81 3.66
C PRO A 164 27.93 1.28 2.46
N PHE A 165 28.57 1.20 1.30
CA PHE A 165 27.97 0.67 0.06
C PHE A 165 26.67 1.39 -0.32
N ILE A 166 26.67 2.73 -0.27
CA ILE A 166 25.48 3.53 -0.57
C ILE A 166 25.15 3.55 -2.07
N TYR A 167 26.17 3.45 -2.92
CA TYR A 167 26.03 3.45 -4.38
C TYR A 167 27.13 2.61 -5.04
N ALA A 168 26.87 2.06 -6.21
CA ALA A 168 27.85 1.32 -7.00
C ALA A 168 27.99 1.95 -8.39
N ASP A 169 29.18 2.45 -8.69
CA ASP A 169 29.52 3.00 -10.02
C ASP A 169 30.41 2.01 -10.78
N GLN A 170 30.68 2.28 -12.06
CA GLN A 170 31.63 1.51 -12.88
C GLN A 170 33.04 1.43 -12.28
N LYS A 171 33.39 2.36 -11.38
CA LYS A 171 34.68 2.42 -10.67
C LYS A 171 34.68 1.64 -9.34
N GLY A 172 33.55 1.09 -8.90
CA GLY A 172 33.44 0.32 -7.66
C GLY A 172 32.38 0.84 -6.67
N PRO A 173 32.25 0.17 -5.51
CA PRO A 173 31.34 0.58 -4.44
C PRO A 173 31.77 1.89 -3.80
N LYS A 174 30.80 2.76 -3.51
CA LYS A 174 31.00 4.03 -2.82
C LYS A 174 30.41 3.99 -1.41
N HIS A 175 31.05 4.73 -0.52
CA HIS A 175 30.67 4.89 0.89
C HIS A 175 30.49 6.38 1.16
N PHE A 176 29.55 6.71 2.04
CA PHE A 176 29.34 8.08 2.49
C PHE A 176 29.57 8.13 4.00
N SER A 177 30.43 9.06 4.45
CA SER A 177 30.64 9.32 5.88
C SER A 177 30.60 10.82 6.11
N TYR A 178 29.74 11.26 7.03
CA TYR A 178 29.55 12.67 7.32
C TYR A 178 29.26 12.90 8.80
N ILE A 179 29.91 13.89 9.40
CA ILE A 179 29.67 14.28 10.80
C ILE A 179 28.63 15.41 10.81
N LEU A 180 27.42 15.10 11.30
CA LEU A 180 26.32 16.04 11.43
C LEU A 180 26.35 16.68 12.82
N GLN A 181 26.24 18.02 12.87
CA GLN A 181 26.17 18.79 14.11
C GLN A 181 24.74 19.25 14.39
N SER A 182 24.37 19.35 15.67
CA SER A 182 23.03 19.80 16.11
C SER A 182 22.71 21.22 15.59
N SER A 183 23.71 22.11 15.55
CA SER A 183 23.60 23.45 14.96
C SER A 183 23.15 23.42 13.49
N LYS A 184 23.68 22.49 12.70
CA LYS A 184 23.35 22.37 11.28
C LYS A 184 21.94 21.83 11.08
N VAL A 185 21.49 20.91 11.95
CA VAL A 185 20.11 20.40 11.92
C VAL A 185 19.11 21.52 12.21
N GLN A 186 19.37 22.36 13.21
CA GLN A 186 18.50 23.49 13.53
C GLN A 186 18.38 24.47 12.36
N GLU A 187 19.48 24.72 11.63
CA GLU A 187 19.47 25.54 10.41
C GLU A 187 18.59 24.92 9.31
N ILE A 188 18.71 23.61 9.08
CA ILE A 188 17.94 22.87 8.05
C ILE A 188 16.44 22.81 8.39
N VAL A 189 16.09 22.64 9.67
CA VAL A 189 14.70 22.51 10.11
C VAL A 189 13.99 23.86 10.17
N SER A 190 14.72 24.93 10.54
CA SER A 190 14.16 26.29 10.68
C SER A 190 13.96 27.01 9.34
N GLY A 191 14.61 26.55 8.26
CA GLY A 191 14.37 27.00 6.88
C GLY A 191 13.16 26.34 6.23
#